data_AF-A0A3D6DW82-F1
#
_entry.id   AF-A0A3D6DW82-F1
#
_cell.length_a   1.000
_cell.length_b   1.000
_cell.length_c   1.000
_cell.angle_alpha   90.00
_cell.angle_beta   90.00
_cell.angle_gamma   90.00
#
_symmetry.space_group_name_H-M   'P 1'
#
loop_
_entity.id
_entity.type
_entity.pdbx_description
1 polymer ?
#
loop_
_entity_poly.entity_id
_entity_poly.type
_entity_poly.pdbx_seq_one_letter_code
_entity_poly.pdbx_strand_id
1 'polypeptide(L)' 'YKALHILYGDALADQWAGLPNRNRIFAGRTPLAYMLGGGLLAMQTVRKLLEARRGGV' A
#
# COMPACT_ATOMS: atom_id res chain seq x y z
N TYR A 1 -3.75 9.18 13.39
CA TYR A 1 -3.95 7.84 13.97
C TYR A 1 -5.41 7.35 13.92
N LYS A 2 -6.43 8.20 14.15
CA LYS A 2 -7.85 7.77 14.27
C LYS A 2 -8.62 7.59 12.94
N ALA A 3 -8.15 8.20 11.85
CA ALA A 3 -8.86 8.20 10.57
C ALA A 3 -8.62 6.94 9.72
N LEU A 4 -7.56 6.16 9.99
CA LEU A 4 -7.26 4.94 9.20
C LEU A 4 -8.15 3.74 9.57
N HIS A 5 -8.65 3.67 10.80
CA HIS A 5 -9.45 2.53 11.29
C HIS A 5 -10.90 2.51 10.79
N ILE A 6 -11.40 3.61 10.22
CA ILE A 6 -12.83 3.77 9.90
C ILE A 6 -13.18 3.15 8.54
N LEU A 7 -12.19 2.92 7.68
CA LEU A 7 -12.46 2.82 6.25
C LEU A 7 -12.04 1.48 5.61
N TYR A 8 -11.24 0.66 6.27
CA TYR A 8 -10.89 -0.68 5.83
C TYR A 8 -10.56 -1.50 7.07
N GLY A 9 -11.19 -2.67 7.24
CA GLY A 9 -10.73 -3.61 8.26
C GLY A 9 -9.25 -3.87 8.07
N ASP A 10 -8.46 -3.54 9.10
CA ASP A 10 -6.99 -3.58 9.18
C ASP A 10 -6.38 -4.86 8.56
N ALA A 11 -7.09 -5.98 8.65
CA ALA A 11 -6.62 -7.29 8.21
C ALA A 11 -6.31 -7.41 6.70
N LEU A 12 -7.00 -6.69 5.82
CA LEU A 12 -6.75 -6.82 4.37
C LEU A 12 -5.55 -5.98 3.91
N ALA A 13 -5.24 -4.90 4.62
CA ALA A 13 -4.11 -4.01 4.31
C ALA A 13 -2.77 -4.70 4.64
N ASP A 14 -2.70 -5.35 5.81
CA ASP A 14 -1.52 -6.10 6.23
C ASP A 14 -1.28 -7.32 5.33
N GLN A 15 -2.35 -8.05 4.97
CA GLN A 15 -2.22 -9.17 4.04
C GLN A 15 -1.80 -8.72 2.64
N TRP A 16 -2.35 -7.62 2.12
CA TRP A 16 -1.97 -7.10 0.81
C TRP A 16 -0.52 -6.61 0.76
N ALA A 17 -0.03 -5.98 1.83
CA ALA A 17 1.36 -5.51 1.91
C ALA A 17 2.36 -6.68 1.87
N GLY A 18 1.97 -7.86 2.38
CA GLY A 18 2.75 -9.08 2.38
C GLY A 18 2.66 -9.91 1.09
N LEU A 19 1.69 -9.67 0.21
CA LEU A 19 1.50 -10.47 -1.00
C LEU A 19 2.28 -9.91 -2.21
N PRO A 20 2.81 -10.79 -3.09
CA PRO A 20 3.41 -10.37 -4.35
C PRO A 20 2.38 -9.60 -5.19
N ASN A 21 2.74 -8.40 -5.64
CA ASN A 21 1.81 -7.53 -6.34
C ASN A 21 2.22 -7.39 -7.81
N ARG A 22 1.26 -7.63 -8.71
CA ARG A 22 1.45 -7.51 -10.17
C ARG A 22 1.57 -6.08 -10.68
N ASN A 23 1.42 -5.07 -9.83
CA ASN A 23 1.59 -3.68 -10.23
C ASN A 23 3.05 -3.40 -10.57
N ARG A 24 3.28 -2.77 -11.73
CA ARG A 24 4.60 -2.46 -12.28
C ARG A 24 5.53 -1.72 -11.32
N ILE A 25 4.97 -0.90 -10.41
CA ILE A 25 5.78 -0.14 -9.45
C ILE A 25 6.52 -1.03 -8.46
N PHE A 26 6.02 -2.25 -8.23
CA PHE A 26 6.62 -3.19 -7.30
C PHE A 26 7.61 -4.13 -7.98
N ALA A 27 7.71 -4.12 -9.32
CA ALA A 27 8.60 -5.00 -10.08
C ALA A 27 8.50 -6.49 -9.68
N GLY A 28 7.29 -6.97 -9.36
CA GLY A 28 7.04 -8.34 -8.90
C GLY A 28 7.35 -8.60 -7.41
N ARG A 29 7.81 -7.59 -6.66
CA ARG A 29 8.05 -7.66 -5.22
C ARG A 29 6.77 -7.36 -4.44
N THR A 30 6.82 -7.58 -3.13
CA THR A 30 5.73 -7.19 -2.23
C THR A 30 5.74 -5.68 -2.01
N PRO A 31 4.58 -5.05 -1.78
CA PRO A 31 4.51 -3.65 -1.40
C PRO A 31 5.35 -3.34 -0.15
N LEU A 32 5.41 -4.28 0.81
CA LEU A 32 6.27 -4.16 1.99
C LEU A 32 7.75 -4.06 1.63
N ALA A 33 8.24 -4.94 0.73
CA ALA A 33 9.64 -4.89 0.29
C ALA A 33 9.97 -3.59 -0.45
N TYR A 34 9.02 -3.06 -1.22
CA TYR A 34 9.16 -1.77 -1.88
C TYR A 34 9.21 -0.60 -0.88
N MET A 35 8.34 -0.61 0.13
CA MET A 35 8.32 0.40 1.19
C MET A 35 9.57 0.37 2.07
N LEU A 36 10.09 -0.82 2.40
CA LEU A 36 11.34 -0.97 3.14
C LEU A 36 12.54 -0.50 2.32
N GLY A 37 12.56 -0.75 1.01
CA GLY A 37 13.66 -0.34 0.13
C GLY A 37 13.69 1.15 -0.21
N GLY A 38 12.52 1.81 -0.31
CA GLY A 38 12.41 3.23 -0.67
C GLY A 38 11.99 4.16 0.48
N GLY A 39 11.85 3.63 1.70
CA GLY A 39 11.51 4.39 2.90
C GLY A 39 10.25 5.25 2.76
N LEU A 40 10.30 6.47 3.29
CA LEU A 40 9.15 7.37 3.34
C LEU A 40 8.56 7.71 1.96
N LEU A 41 9.39 7.88 0.93
CA LEU A 41 8.93 8.18 -0.42
C LEU A 41 8.14 7.00 -1.01
N ALA A 42 8.65 5.77 -0.85
CA ALA A 42 7.93 4.58 -1.29
C ALA A 42 6.59 4.41 -0.56
N MET A 43 6.54 4.69 0.75
CA MET A 43 5.28 4.68 1.51
C MET A 43 4.27 5.71 0.97
N GLN A 44 4.73 6.91 0.57
CA GLN A 44 3.85 7.90 -0.06
C GLN A 44 3.35 7.45 -1.44
N THR A 45 4.20 6.83 -2.26
CA THR A 45 3.79 6.26 -3.56
C THR A 45 2.73 5.18 -3.38
N VAL A 46 2.93 4.26 -2.42
CA VAL A 46 1.96 3.19 -2.14
C VAL A 46 0.64 3.76 -1.65
N ARG A 47 0.67 4.79 -0.79
CA ARG A 47 -0.53 5.49 -0.33
C ARG A 47 -1.32 6.10 -1.50
N LYS A 48 -0.66 6.88 -2.37
CA LYS A 48 -1.30 7.48 -3.55
C LYS A 48 -1.90 6.42 -4.48
N LEU A 49 -1.22 5.28 -4.65
CA LEU A 49 -1.74 4.17 -5.43
C LEU A 49 -3.03 3.60 -4.82
N LEU A 50 -3.06 3.42 -3.51
CA LEU A 50 -4.23 2.90 -2.80
C LEU A 50 -5.39 3.90 -2.83
N GLU A 51 -5.11 5.19 -2.65
CA GLU A 51 -6.11 6.27 -2.77
C GLU A 51 -6.73 6.30 -4.18
N ALA A 52 -5.90 6.20 -5.23
CA ALA A 52 -6.39 6.12 -6.61
C ALA A 52 -7.25 4.87 -6.86
N ARG A 53 -6.90 3.71 -6.27
CA ARG A 53 -7.66 2.46 -6.43
C ARG A 53 -8.98 2.44 -5.68
N ARG A 54 -9.09 3.22 -4.61
CA ARG A 54 -10.31 3.31 -3.80
C ARG A 54 -11.44 4.05 -4.53
N GLY A 55 -11.16 4.72 -5.64
CA GLY A 55 -12.10 5.60 -6.33
C GLY A 55 -12.08 6.98 -5.68
N GLY A 56 -10.95 7.67 -5.86
CA GLY A 56 -10.59 8.92 -5.19
C GLY A 56 -11.76 9.86 -4.92
N VAL A 57 -11.88 10.26 -3.66
CA VAL A 57 -12.57 11.48 -3.22
C VAL A 57 -11.49 12.52 -2.95
#